data_AF-A0A251WHT2-F1
#
_entry.id   AF-A0A251WHT2-F1
#
_cell.length_a   1.000
_cell.length_b   1.000
_cell.length_c   1.000
_cell.angle_alpha   90.00
_cell.angle_beta   90.00
_cell.angle_gamma   90.00
#
_symmetry.space_group_name_H-M   'P 1'
#
loop_
_entity.id
_entity.type
_entity.pdbx_description
1 polymer ?
#
loop_
_entity_poly.entity_id
_entity_poly.type
_entity_poly.pdbx_seq_one_letter_code
_entity_poly.pdbx_strand_id
1 'polypeptide(L)' 'MGGYRQFRDGTWWDWFLVGRGFSHDTRLVWVIHPDEKYVLVYHAPEPDRFLRPSEMLDGEAIVPGFAIAVAELFEEWDF' A
#
# COMPACT_ATOMS: atom_id res chain seq x y z
N MET A 1 12.85 16.52 19.70
CA MET A 1 13.59 16.37 18.43
C MET A 1 14.13 14.94 18.39
N GLY A 2 13.30 13.99 17.94
CA GLY A 2 13.64 12.57 17.87
C GLY A 2 14.13 12.24 16.46
N GLY A 3 15.34 11.68 16.37
CA GLY A 3 16.01 11.38 15.10
C GLY A 3 15.31 10.27 14.31
N TYR A 4 15.03 10.56 13.04
CA TYR A 4 14.66 9.55 12.06
C TYR A 4 15.94 8.83 11.63
N ARG A 5 16.09 7.63 12.18
CA ARG A 5 17.12 6.65 11.85
C ARG A 5 16.97 6.26 10.37
N GLN A 6 18.09 5.99 9.70
CA GLN A 6 18.18 5.64 8.28
C GLN A 6 17.21 4.50 7.89
N PHE A 7 16.46 4.66 6.79
CA PHE A 7 15.64 3.59 6.20
C PHE A 7 15.87 3.52 4.69
N ARG A 8 15.89 2.31 4.12
CA ARG A 8 16.81 1.93 3.05
C ARG A 8 16.15 1.75 1.67
N ASP A 9 14.86 1.99 1.52
CA ASP A 9 14.09 1.53 0.34
C ASP A 9 12.76 2.24 0.06
N GLY A 10 12.32 3.23 0.85
CA GLY A 10 11.05 3.95 0.62
C GLY A 10 11.24 5.46 0.70
N THR A 11 10.73 6.19 -0.28
CA THR A 11 10.90 7.64 -0.35
C THR A 11 10.12 8.34 0.77
N TRP A 12 10.58 9.53 1.19
CA TRP A 12 9.95 10.30 2.27
C TRP A 12 8.46 10.63 2.04
N TRP A 13 7.97 10.49 0.81
CA TRP A 13 6.59 10.77 0.42
C TRP A 13 5.60 9.71 0.91
N ASP A 14 5.98 8.44 0.98
CA ASP A 14 5.08 7.34 1.37
C ASP A 14 4.57 7.54 2.81
N TRP A 15 5.48 7.87 3.73
CA TRP A 15 5.14 8.20 5.12
C TRP A 15 4.30 9.46 5.25
N PHE A 16 4.49 10.45 4.37
CA PHE A 16 3.72 11.68 4.40
C PHE A 16 2.30 11.48 3.86
N LEU A 17 2.13 10.69 2.81
CA LEU A 17 0.83 10.37 2.23
C LEU A 17 0.02 9.46 3.16
N VAL A 18 0.63 8.39 3.68
CA VAL A 18 -0.03 7.48 4.62
C VAL A 18 -0.37 8.21 5.92
N GLY A 19 0.57 8.94 6.50
CA GLY A 19 0.34 9.71 7.73
C GLY A 19 -0.77 10.76 7.61
N ARG A 20 -0.96 11.34 6.41
CA ARG A 20 -2.11 12.22 6.13
C ARG A 20 -3.40 11.45 5.85
N GLY A 21 -3.34 10.30 5.18
CA GLY A 21 -4.50 9.46 4.88
C GLY A 21 -5.22 9.00 6.16
N PHE A 22 -4.47 8.63 7.19
CA PHE A 22 -5.04 8.14 8.47
C PHE A 22 -5.60 9.22 9.40
N SER A 23 -5.67 10.49 8.96
CA SER A 23 -6.15 11.59 9.82
C SER A 23 -7.66 11.60 10.10
N HIS A 24 -8.49 10.85 9.35
CA HIS A 24 -9.94 10.88 9.48
C HIS A 24 -10.62 9.52 9.13
N ASP A 25 -10.56 8.53 10.03
CA ASP A 25 -11.29 7.23 9.90
C ASP A 25 -10.96 6.40 8.65
N THR A 26 -9.79 6.60 8.05
CA THR A 26 -9.29 5.71 7.00
C THR A 26 -8.94 4.36 7.64
N ARG A 27 -9.53 3.28 7.12
CA ARG A 27 -9.37 1.92 7.67
C ARG A 27 -8.49 1.02 6.82
N LEU A 28 -8.28 1.39 5.56
CA LEU A 28 -7.50 0.63 4.60
C LEU A 28 -6.86 1.59 3.59
N VAL A 29 -5.54 1.48 3.41
CA VAL A 29 -4.79 2.15 2.34
C VAL A 29 -3.93 1.12 1.64
N TRP A 30 -3.92 1.18 0.31
CA TRP A 30 -2.98 0.43 -0.52
C TRP A 30 -2.00 1.39 -1.15
N VAL A 31 -0.71 1.17 -0.91
CA VAL A 31 0.37 1.89 -1.60
C VAL A 31 0.96 0.95 -2.64
N ILE A 32 0.82 1.31 -3.91
CA ILE A 32 1.26 0.51 -5.05
C ILE A 32 2.64 1.04 -5.47
N HIS A 33 3.63 0.14 -5.51
CA HIS A 33 4.98 0.41 -6.00
C HIS A 33 5.12 -0.20 -7.39
N PRO A 34 4.90 0.57 -8.47
CA PRO A 34 4.85 0.03 -9.84
C PRO A 34 6.21 -0.42 -10.36
N ASP A 35 7.30 0.25 -9.98
CA ASP A 35 8.64 -0.06 -10.45
C ASP A 35 9.15 -1.38 -9.85
N GLU A 36 8.94 -1.57 -8.54
CA GLU A 36 9.32 -2.78 -7.81
C GLU A 36 8.24 -3.88 -7.82
N LYS A 37 7.05 -3.56 -8.32
CA LYS A 37 5.89 -4.45 -8.48
C LYS A 37 5.44 -5.12 -7.18
N TYR A 38 5.15 -4.32 -6.17
CA TYR A 38 4.53 -4.80 -4.92
C TYR A 38 3.50 -3.81 -4.39
N VAL A 39 2.69 -4.27 -3.44
CA VAL A 39 1.69 -3.44 -2.75
C VAL A 39 1.91 -3.52 -1.25
N LEU A 40 1.92 -2.37 -0.59
CA LEU A 40 1.85 -2.28 0.87
C LEU A 40 0.40 -2.03 1.29
N VAL A 41 -0.07 -2.82 2.24
CA VAL A 41 -1.38 -2.66 2.87
C VAL A 41 -1.19 -2.02 4.23
N TYR A 42 -1.99 -1.01 4.51
CA TYR A 42 -2.00 -0.28 5.76
C TYR A 42 -3.41 -0.30 6.35
N HIS A 43 -3.51 -0.74 7.60
CA HIS A 43 -4.67 -0.56 8.47
C HIS A 43 -4.47 0.55 9.52
N ALA A 44 -3.22 0.97 9.68
CA ALA A 44 -2.75 2.03 10.57
C ALA A 44 -1.54 2.72 9.89
N PRO A 45 -0.96 3.77 10.50
CA PRO A 45 0.19 4.47 9.91
C PRO A 45 1.45 3.61 9.64
N GLU A 46 1.50 2.37 10.12
CA GLU A 46 2.53 1.39 9.80
C GLU A 46 1.93 0.27 8.93
N PRO A 47 2.65 -0.20 7.89
CA PRO A 47 2.14 -1.24 7.02
C PRO A 47 2.16 -2.59 7.75
N ASP A 48 1.12 -3.39 7.56
CA ASP A 48 1.02 -4.71 8.17
C ASP A 48 1.11 -5.86 7.15
N ARG A 49 0.91 -5.59 5.86
CA ARG A 49 1.12 -6.57 4.79
C ARG A 49 1.94 -6.00 3.63
N PHE A 50 2.82 -6.84 3.09
CA PHE A 50 3.56 -6.63 1.86
C PHE A 50 3.13 -7.71 0.88
N LEU A 51 2.50 -7.33 -0.23
CA LEU A 51 1.98 -8.26 -1.22
C LEU A 51 2.82 -8.25 -2.49
N ARG A 52 3.23 -9.44 -2.92
CA ARG A 52 3.99 -9.71 -4.15
C ARG A 52 3.05 -10.00 -5.32
N PRO A 53 3.54 -9.99 -6.57
CA PRO A 53 2.73 -10.27 -7.75
C PRO A 53 1.99 -11.62 -7.73
N SER A 54 2.53 -12.62 -7.02
CA SER A 54 1.91 -13.94 -6.86
C SER A 54 0.76 -13.98 -5.85
N GLU A 55 0.48 -12.86 -5.17
CA GLU A 55 -0.53 -12.76 -4.12
C GLU A 55 -1.77 -12.01 -4.61
N MET A 56 -2.84 -12.07 -3.80
CA MET A 56 -4.11 -11.41 -4.08
C MET A 56 -4.27 -10.19 -3.19
N LEU A 57 -4.66 -9.08 -3.78
CA LEU A 57 -5.09 -7.87 -3.08
C LEU A 57 -6.61 -7.93 -2.93
N ASP A 58 -7.10 -7.87 -1.70
CA ASP A 58 -8.52 -7.93 -1.39
C ASP A 58 -8.97 -6.74 -0.54
N GLY A 59 -10.26 -6.42 -0.63
CA GLY A 59 -10.91 -5.31 0.06
C GLY A 59 -11.22 -5.55 1.53
N GLU A 60 -10.96 -6.76 2.03
CA GLU A 60 -11.34 -7.24 3.35
C GLU A 60 -12.82 -6.93 3.67
N ALA A 61 -13.12 -6.54 4.91
CA ALA A 61 -14.45 -6.07 5.29
C ALA A 61 -14.76 -4.63 4.82
N ILE A 62 -13.76 -3.90 4.29
CA ILE A 62 -13.87 -2.47 3.95
C ILE A 62 -14.47 -2.29 2.55
N VAL A 63 -14.07 -3.14 1.59
CA VAL A 63 -14.61 -3.18 0.22
C VAL A 63 -15.03 -4.62 -0.10
N PRO A 64 -16.20 -5.06 0.39
CA PRO A 64 -16.62 -6.45 0.23
C PRO A 64 -16.74 -6.86 -1.23
N GLY A 65 -16.19 -8.04 -1.56
CA GLY A 65 -16.23 -8.60 -2.90
C GLY A 65 -15.14 -8.07 -3.86
N PHE A 66 -14.33 -7.10 -3.43
CA PHE A 66 -13.14 -6.71 -4.19
C PHE A 66 -12.00 -7.70 -3.95
N ALA A 67 -11.47 -8.26 -5.04
CA ALA A 67 -10.26 -9.04 -5.05
C ALA A 67 -9.63 -8.96 -6.44
N ILE A 68 -8.31 -8.76 -6.51
CA ILE A 68 -7.54 -8.73 -7.75
C ILE A 68 -6.18 -9.39 -7.53
N ALA A 69 -5.65 -10.11 -8.52
CA ALA A 69 -4.28 -10.58 -8.44
C ALA A 69 -3.33 -9.37 -8.49
N VAL A 70 -2.33 -9.33 -7.61
CA VAL A 70 -1.39 -8.20 -7.56
C VAL A 70 -0.63 -8.04 -8.88
N ALA A 71 -0.37 -9.13 -9.61
CA ALA A 71 0.23 -9.08 -10.95
C ALA A 71 -0.61 -8.25 -11.95
N GLU A 72 -1.94 -8.33 -11.90
CA GLU A 72 -2.85 -7.63 -12.82
C GLU A 72 -2.76 -6.10 -12.67
N LEU A 73 -2.37 -5.60 -11.49
CA LEU A 73 -2.14 -4.16 -11.25
C LEU A 73 -0.98 -3.59 -12.07
N PHE A 74 -0.08 -4.46 -12.58
CA PHE A 74 1.15 -4.06 -13.28
C PHE A 74 1.17 -4.49 -14.75
N GLU A 75 0.06 -5.02 -15.25
CA GLU A 75 -0.11 -5.25 -16.69
C GLU A 75 -0.20 -3.91 -17.43
N GLU A 76 -0.04 -3.91 -18.75
CA GLU A 76 -0.36 -2.73 -19.56
C GLU A 76 -1.87 -2.66 -19.73
N TRP A 77 -2.47 -1.53 -19.36
CA TRP A 77 -3.91 -1.34 -19.47
C TRP A 77 -4.18 -0.56 -20.75
N ASP A 78 -4.79 -1.21 -21.74
CA ASP A 78 -5.34 -0.54 -22.93
C ASP A 78 -6.68 0.11 -22.54
N PHE A 79 -6.69 1.43 -22.46
CA PHE A 79 -7.89 2.25 -22.17
C PHE A 79 -8.42 2.96 -23.41
#